data_AF-A0A2B7XH58-F1
#
_entry.id   AF-A0A2B7XH58-F1
#
_cell.length_a   1.000
_cell.length_b   1.000
_cell.length_c   1.000
_cell.angle_alpha   90.00
_cell.angle_beta   90.00
_cell.angle_gamma   90.00
#
_symmetry.space_group_name_H-M   'P 1'
#
loop_
_entity.id
_entity.type
_entity.pdbx_description
1 polymer ?
#
loop_
_entity_poly.entity_id
_entity_poly.type
_entity_poly.pdbx_seq_one_letter_code
_entity_poly.pdbx_strand_id
1 'polypeptide(L)'
;MPTVMPLPVLCRLWFQYVEPLTALGGAYLTYFRPATYLEMTHAPSFAATGRAAAARTPPLTEVTTFALKQLSAAFVFLGLAEGLVLNSTSELRVYRAVVFAMLACDLVYMSSLRGLGGSEWYWVQPWVWDKAGWGNFGLTWLGILLRVLFFYDVGF
;
A
#
# COMPACT_ATOMS: atom_id res chain seq x y z
N MET A 1 22.32 -25.58 -9.99
CA MET A 1 22.05 -25.60 -8.53
C MET A 1 21.28 -24.33 -8.19
N PRO A 2 20.18 -24.36 -7.43
CA PRO A 2 19.53 -23.14 -7.00
C PRO A 2 20.50 -22.41 -6.07
N THR A 3 20.99 -21.26 -6.50
CA THR A 3 21.81 -20.38 -5.68
C THR A 3 20.91 -19.80 -4.59
N VAL A 4 21.00 -20.36 -3.38
CA VAL A 4 20.37 -19.79 -2.19
C VAL A 4 21.21 -18.57 -1.80
N MET A 5 20.92 -17.41 -2.40
CA MET A 5 21.46 -16.16 -1.86
C MET A 5 20.73 -15.85 -0.56
N PRO A 6 21.43 -15.69 0.57
CA PRO A 6 20.79 -15.33 1.82
C PRO A 6 20.18 -13.93 1.66
N LEU A 7 18.86 -13.87 1.44
CA LEU A 7 18.11 -12.61 1.48
C LEU A 7 18.50 -11.84 2.75
N PRO A 8 18.84 -10.54 2.66
CA PRO A 8 19.10 -9.68 3.82
C PRO A 8 17.94 -9.81 4.79
N VAL A 9 18.27 -9.99 6.07
CA VAL A 9 17.29 -10.25 7.13
C VAL A 9 16.18 -9.19 7.14
N LEU A 10 16.52 -7.94 6.84
CA LEU A 10 15.55 -6.84 6.73
C LEU A 10 14.53 -7.05 5.61
N CYS A 11 14.97 -7.40 4.39
CA CYS A 11 14.08 -7.67 3.26
C CYS A 11 13.20 -8.88 3.54
N ARG A 12 13.77 -9.92 4.17
CA ARG A 12 13.03 -11.13 4.54
C ARG A 12 11.94 -10.82 5.56
N LEU A 13 12.27 -10.12 6.65
CA LEU A 13 11.30 -9.75 7.69
C LEU A 13 10.18 -8.86 7.14
N TRP A 14 10.54 -7.92 6.27
CA TRP A 14 9.59 -7.03 5.64
C TRP A 14 8.62 -7.79 4.73
N PHE A 15 9.13 -8.48 3.70
CA PHE A 15 8.30 -9.14 2.70
C PHE A 15 7.50 -10.34 3.24
N GLN A 16 8.03 -11.06 4.23
CA GLN A 16 7.36 -12.27 4.74
C GLN A 16 6.33 -11.97 5.84
N TYR A 17 6.45 -10.85 6.55
CA TYR A 17 5.63 -10.59 7.74
C TYR A 17 5.01 -9.19 7.75
N VAL A 18 5.82 -8.14 7.65
CA VAL A 18 5.32 -6.77 7.80
C VAL A 18 4.35 -6.44 6.66
N GLU A 19 4.78 -6.65 5.43
CA GLU A 19 4.00 -6.35 4.24
C GLU A 19 2.66 -7.11 4.20
N PRO A 20 2.61 -8.45 4.33
CA PRO A 20 1.35 -9.20 4.32
C PRO A 20 0.38 -8.79 5.43
N LEU A 21 0.88 -8.50 6.64
CA LEU A 21 0.02 -8.02 7.72
C LEU A 21 -0.54 -6.62 7.42
N THR A 22 0.27 -5.75 6.82
CA THR A 22 -0.16 -4.38 6.48
C THR A 22 -1.13 -4.35 5.31
N ALA A 23 -0.95 -5.21 4.30
CA ALA A 23 -1.90 -5.41 3.22
C ALA A 23 -3.25 -5.91 3.75
N LEU A 24 -3.24 -6.91 4.64
CA LEU A 24 -4.46 -7.41 5.30
C LEU A 24 -5.11 -6.35 6.21
N GLY A 25 -4.31 -5.49 6.88
CA GLY A 25 -4.82 -4.33 7.59
C GLY A 25 -5.51 -3.33 6.67
N GLY A 26 -4.95 -3.06 5.49
CA GLY A 26 -5.56 -2.27 4.42
C GLY A 26 -6.87 -2.89 3.93
N ALA A 27 -6.93 -4.21 3.76
CA ALA A 27 -8.15 -4.94 3.42
C ALA A 27 -9.24 -4.77 4.48
N TYR A 28 -8.87 -4.88 5.76
CA TYR A 28 -9.82 -4.68 6.87
C TYR A 28 -10.40 -3.26 6.84
N LEU A 29 -9.56 -2.24 6.67
CA LEU A 29 -10.01 -0.85 6.64
C LEU A 29 -10.91 -0.58 5.43
N THR A 30 -10.53 -1.03 4.24
CA THR A 30 -11.32 -0.81 3.02
C THR A 30 -12.66 -1.56 3.01
N TYR A 31 -12.74 -2.74 3.63
CA TYR A 31 -13.97 -3.54 3.67
C TYR A 31 -14.92 -3.13 4.82
N PHE A 32 -14.40 -3.05 6.05
CA PHE A 32 -15.22 -2.86 7.25
C PHE A 32 -15.29 -1.40 7.70
N ARG A 33 -14.32 -0.57 7.31
CA ARG A 33 -14.19 0.83 7.77
C ARG A 33 -13.93 1.80 6.59
N PRO A 34 -14.70 1.73 5.48
CA PRO A 34 -14.41 2.47 4.25
C PRO A 34 -14.31 3.98 4.45
N ALA A 35 -15.15 4.55 5.32
CA ALA A 35 -15.08 5.98 5.66
C ALA A 35 -13.73 6.35 6.31
N THR A 36 -13.28 5.56 7.28
CA THR A 36 -11.97 5.74 7.93
C THR A 36 -10.84 5.60 6.91
N TYR A 37 -10.91 4.62 6.00
CA TYR A 37 -9.90 4.46 4.95
C TYR A 37 -9.80 5.70 4.04
N LEU A 38 -10.94 6.24 3.61
CA LEU A 38 -10.97 7.46 2.80
C LEU A 38 -10.44 8.67 3.58
N GLU A 39 -10.79 8.83 4.86
CA GLU A 39 -10.25 9.89 5.71
C GLU A 39 -8.72 9.83 5.79
N MET A 40 -8.15 8.64 5.96
CA MET A 40 -6.69 8.42 5.97
C MET A 40 -6.01 8.72 4.63
N THR A 41 -6.78 8.85 3.56
CA THR A 41 -6.29 9.09 2.20
C THR A 41 -6.42 10.57 1.77
N HIS A 42 -7.20 11.37 2.52
CA HIS A 42 -7.34 12.80 2.25
C HIS A 42 -6.28 13.64 2.97
N ALA A 43 -5.92 14.77 2.38
CA ALA A 43 -5.06 15.75 3.05
C ALA A 43 -5.84 16.50 4.14
N PRO A 44 -5.20 16.83 5.28
CA PRO A 44 -5.77 17.69 6.31
C PRO A 44 -6.22 19.06 5.77
N SER A 45 -5.51 19.58 4.76
CA SER A 45 -5.85 20.85 4.10
C SER A 45 -7.17 20.79 3.31
N PHE A 46 -7.55 19.61 2.80
CA PHE A 46 -8.85 19.41 2.17
C PHE A 46 -10.00 19.55 3.19
N ALA A 47 -9.82 19.02 4.41
CA ALA A 47 -10.76 19.17 5.52
C ALA A 47 -11.04 20.64 5.88
N ALA A 48 -10.02 21.51 5.76
CA ALA A 48 -10.08 22.91 6.14
C ALA A 48 -10.71 23.86 5.08
N THR A 49 -10.77 23.46 3.80
CA THR A 49 -11.20 24.36 2.70
C THR A 49 -12.71 24.61 2.59
N GLY A 50 -13.53 24.23 3.58
CA GLY A 50 -14.99 24.41 3.53
C GLY A 50 -15.71 23.51 2.52
N ARG A 51 -15.04 23.04 1.46
CA ARG A 51 -15.49 21.95 0.58
C ARG A 51 -15.65 20.63 1.35
N ALA A 52 -14.82 20.37 2.35
CA ALA A 52 -14.98 19.26 3.28
C ALA A 52 -15.92 19.53 4.46
N ALA A 53 -16.30 20.80 4.72
CA ALA A 53 -17.41 21.10 5.64
C ALA A 53 -18.76 20.87 4.95
N ALA A 54 -18.85 21.13 3.63
CA ALA A 54 -19.95 20.69 2.77
C ALA A 54 -19.88 19.17 2.45
N ALA A 55 -18.67 18.59 2.43
CA ALA A 55 -18.39 17.17 2.29
C ALA A 55 -17.91 16.57 3.62
N ARG A 56 -18.65 16.82 4.70
CA ARG A 56 -18.53 16.07 5.96
C ARG A 56 -18.87 14.62 5.59
N THR A 57 -17.84 13.83 5.30
CA THR A 57 -17.88 12.48 4.69
C THR A 57 -19.05 12.37 3.70
N PRO A 58 -18.89 12.70 2.40
CA PRO A 58 -20.00 12.57 1.46
C PRO A 58 -20.59 11.17 1.65
N PRO A 59 -21.92 11.03 1.83
CA PRO A 59 -22.53 9.75 2.16
C PRO A 59 -21.96 8.73 1.21
N LEU A 60 -21.28 7.73 1.75
CA LEU A 60 -20.54 6.74 0.98
C LEU A 60 -21.49 6.24 -0.10
N THR A 61 -21.26 6.66 -1.34
CA THR A 61 -22.15 6.25 -2.42
C THR A 61 -22.04 4.73 -2.54
N GLU A 62 -23.10 4.08 -3.00
CA GLU A 62 -23.06 2.63 -3.22
C GLU A 62 -21.90 2.25 -4.14
N VAL A 63 -21.59 3.10 -5.13
CA VAL A 63 -20.47 2.94 -6.05
C VAL A 63 -19.12 3.06 -5.32
N THR A 64 -18.93 4.05 -4.44
CA THR A 64 -17.70 4.19 -3.66
C THR A 64 -17.49 3.00 -2.72
N THR A 65 -18.56 2.57 -2.06
CA THR A 65 -18.51 1.40 -1.16
C THR A 65 -18.19 0.12 -1.93
N PHE A 66 -18.82 -0.07 -3.09
CA PHE A 66 -18.52 -1.18 -3.99
C PHE A 66 -17.04 -1.15 -4.41
N ALA A 67 -16.52 -0.01 -4.89
CA ALA A 67 -15.14 0.13 -5.31
C ALA A 67 -14.14 -0.16 -4.18
N LEU A 68 -14.40 0.32 -2.95
CA LEU A 68 -13.55 0.04 -1.79
C LEU A 68 -13.56 -1.43 -1.38
N LYS A 69 -14.71 -2.12 -1.51
CA LYS A 69 -14.78 -3.58 -1.30
C LYS A 69 -14.05 -4.36 -2.39
N GLN A 70 -14.05 -3.88 -3.63
CA GLN A 70 -13.21 -4.46 -4.67
C GLN A 70 -11.72 -4.23 -4.39
N LEU A 71 -11.35 -3.06 -3.87
CA LEU A 71 -9.98 -2.78 -3.42
C LEU A 71 -9.57 -3.69 -2.25
N SER A 72 -10.46 -3.98 -1.31
CA SER A 72 -10.16 -4.93 -0.23
C SER A 72 -9.85 -6.32 -0.75
N ALA A 73 -10.55 -6.76 -1.80
CA ALA A 73 -10.27 -8.06 -2.43
C ALA A 73 -8.85 -8.10 -3.02
N ALA A 74 -8.39 -7.01 -3.64
CA ALA A 74 -7.02 -6.88 -4.13
C ALA A 74 -5.99 -6.94 -2.98
N PHE A 75 -6.26 -6.26 -1.86
CA PHE A 75 -5.38 -6.31 -0.68
C PHE A 75 -5.33 -7.70 -0.02
N VAL A 76 -6.45 -8.41 0.07
CA VAL A 76 -6.47 -9.81 0.54
C VAL A 76 -5.65 -10.69 -0.39
N PHE A 77 -5.85 -10.55 -1.71
CA PHE A 77 -5.09 -11.32 -2.69
C PHE A 77 -3.58 -11.03 -2.57
N LEU A 78 -3.18 -9.76 -2.48
CA LEU A 78 -1.79 -9.36 -2.32
C LEU A 78 -1.17 -9.96 -1.04
N GLY A 79 -1.80 -9.70 0.12
CA GLY A 79 -1.28 -10.15 1.42
C GLY A 79 -1.20 -11.68 1.54
N LEU A 80 -2.16 -12.42 0.97
CA LEU A 80 -2.09 -13.88 0.94
C LEU A 80 -1.09 -14.39 -0.09
N ALA A 81 -1.03 -13.80 -1.28
CA ALA A 81 -0.10 -14.22 -2.32
C ALA A 81 1.35 -14.05 -1.86
N GLU A 82 1.71 -12.89 -1.32
CA GLU A 82 3.06 -12.66 -0.81
C GLU A 82 3.37 -13.50 0.43
N GLY A 83 2.44 -13.53 1.40
CA GLY A 83 2.59 -14.28 2.63
C GLY A 83 2.75 -15.78 2.38
N LEU A 84 1.99 -16.37 1.44
CA LEU A 84 2.08 -17.80 1.15
C LEU A 84 3.21 -18.13 0.17
N VAL A 85 3.37 -17.36 -0.91
CA VAL A 85 4.37 -17.68 -1.95
C VAL A 85 5.78 -17.42 -1.44
N LEU A 86 6.04 -16.28 -0.78
CA LEU A 86 7.40 -15.98 -0.30
C LEU A 86 7.80 -16.84 0.90
N ASN A 87 6.85 -17.39 1.66
CA ASN A 87 7.16 -18.34 2.73
C ASN A 87 7.26 -19.80 2.26
N SER A 88 6.75 -20.14 1.06
CA SER A 88 6.76 -21.53 0.55
C SER A 88 7.93 -21.85 -0.40
N THR A 89 8.71 -20.86 -0.80
CA THR A 89 9.86 -21.04 -1.71
C THR A 89 11.10 -20.33 -1.21
N SER A 90 12.26 -20.77 -1.68
CA SER A 90 13.55 -20.08 -1.55
C SER A 90 14.14 -19.72 -2.92
N GLU A 91 13.40 -19.97 -4.00
CA GLU A 91 13.86 -19.68 -5.35
C GLU A 91 13.81 -18.18 -5.64
N LEU A 92 14.98 -17.60 -5.91
CA LEU A 92 15.11 -16.18 -6.21
C LEU A 92 14.28 -15.74 -7.42
N ARG A 93 14.10 -16.62 -8.41
CA ARG A 93 13.27 -16.34 -9.59
C ARG A 93 11.81 -16.09 -9.20
N VAL A 94 11.28 -16.88 -8.26
CA VAL A 94 9.92 -16.70 -7.75
C VAL A 94 9.83 -15.42 -6.92
N TYR A 95 10.81 -15.16 -6.05
CA TYR A 95 10.89 -13.90 -5.30
C TYR A 95 10.85 -12.68 -6.22
N ARG A 96 11.72 -12.63 -7.23
CA ARG A 96 11.77 -11.53 -8.20
C ARG A 96 10.45 -11.34 -8.94
N ALA A 97 9.77 -12.42 -9.31
CA ALA A 97 8.48 -12.33 -9.99
C ALA A 97 7.38 -11.75 -9.09
N VAL A 98 7.27 -12.20 -7.83
CA VAL A 98 6.27 -11.71 -6.90
C VAL A 98 6.57 -10.26 -6.51
N VAL A 99 7.83 -9.93 -6.17
CA VAL A 99 8.25 -8.56 -5.83
C VAL A 99 8.01 -7.58 -6.98
N PHE A 100 8.17 -8.04 -8.24
CA PHE A 100 7.83 -7.23 -9.40
C PHE A 100 6.33 -6.95 -9.49
N ALA A 101 5.50 -7.97 -9.28
CA ALA A 101 4.04 -7.82 -9.28
C ALA A 101 3.56 -6.86 -8.17
N MET A 102 4.15 -6.94 -6.98
CA MET A 102 3.88 -5.99 -5.89
C MET A 102 4.26 -4.56 -6.29
N LEU A 103 5.47 -4.36 -6.84
CA LEU A 103 5.93 -3.03 -7.26
C LEU A 103 4.99 -2.44 -8.33
N ALA A 104 4.55 -3.24 -9.29
CA ALA A 104 3.56 -2.81 -10.28
C ALA A 104 2.21 -2.43 -9.62
N CYS A 105 1.77 -3.22 -8.62
CA CYS A 105 0.57 -2.93 -7.85
C CYS A 105 0.66 -1.60 -7.10
N ASP A 106 1.79 -1.34 -6.43
CA ASP A 106 2.01 -0.08 -5.70
C ASP A 106 1.99 1.14 -6.62
N LEU A 107 2.58 1.03 -7.81
CA LEU A 107 2.58 2.12 -8.79
C LEU A 107 1.16 2.45 -9.26
N VAL A 108 0.34 1.43 -9.52
CA VAL A 108 -1.07 1.61 -9.86
C VAL A 108 -1.83 2.22 -8.68
N TYR A 109 -1.64 1.69 -7.46
CA TYR A 109 -2.26 2.21 -6.25
C TYR A 109 -1.91 3.68 -6.01
N MET A 110 -0.63 4.03 -6.03
CA MET A 110 -0.16 5.42 -5.86
C MET A 110 -0.68 6.35 -6.96
N SER A 111 -0.73 5.90 -8.21
CA SER A 111 -1.30 6.69 -9.31
C SER A 111 -2.80 6.99 -9.11
N SER A 112 -3.53 6.08 -8.46
CA SER A 112 -4.97 6.25 -8.17
C SER A 112 -5.24 7.33 -7.11
N LEU A 113 -4.22 7.72 -6.34
CA LEU A 113 -4.30 8.78 -5.33
C LEU A 113 -4.17 10.18 -5.92
N ARG A 114 -3.88 10.31 -7.22
CA ARG A 114 -3.80 11.60 -7.88
C ARG A 114 -5.13 12.34 -7.80
N GLY A 115 -5.09 13.56 -7.29
CA GLY A 115 -6.27 14.40 -7.09
C GLY A 115 -7.03 14.15 -5.77
N LEU A 116 -6.69 13.10 -5.02
CA LEU A 116 -7.19 12.90 -3.65
C LEU A 116 -6.42 13.79 -2.66
N GLY A 117 -7.15 14.54 -1.84
CA GLY A 117 -6.56 15.42 -0.82
C GLY A 117 -6.34 16.87 -1.22
N GLY A 118 -7.02 17.38 -2.25
CA GLY A 118 -7.07 18.82 -2.58
C GLY A 118 -5.82 19.38 -3.27
N SER A 119 -4.69 18.69 -3.22
CA SER A 119 -3.53 18.88 -4.09
C SER A 119 -3.32 17.61 -4.90
N GLU A 120 -3.12 17.74 -6.21
CA GLU A 120 -2.85 16.63 -7.14
C GLU A 120 -1.74 15.68 -6.65
N TRP A 121 -0.85 16.19 -5.80
CA TRP A 121 0.41 15.57 -5.42
C TRP A 121 0.55 15.32 -3.90
N TYR A 122 -0.54 15.34 -3.13
CA TYR A 122 -0.44 15.18 -1.66
C TYR A 122 0.32 13.91 -1.24
N TRP A 123 0.04 12.77 -1.88
CA TRP A 123 0.63 11.46 -1.62
C TRP A 123 2.12 11.32 -2.00
N VAL A 124 2.76 12.36 -2.55
CA VAL A 124 4.23 12.41 -2.80
C VAL A 124 4.96 13.45 -1.94
N GLN A 125 4.27 14.14 -1.04
CA GLN A 125 4.82 15.25 -0.27
C GLN A 125 4.91 14.89 1.22
N PRO A 126 5.96 14.17 1.67
CA PRO A 126 6.05 13.69 3.05
C PRO A 126 6.02 14.79 4.12
N TRP A 127 6.41 16.02 3.77
CA TRP A 127 6.38 17.17 4.68
C TRP A 127 4.99 17.70 5.00
N VAL A 128 3.94 17.29 4.28
CA VAL A 128 2.54 17.67 4.57
C VAL A 128 1.72 16.53 5.16
N TRP A 129 2.28 15.33 5.31
CA TRP A 129 1.54 14.18 5.85
C TRP A 129 1.33 14.30 7.35
N ASP A 130 0.12 13.99 7.78
CA ASP A 130 -0.21 13.76 9.18
C ASP A 130 0.09 12.30 9.58
N LYS A 131 -0.29 11.91 10.80
CA LYS A 131 -0.06 10.54 11.31
C LYS A 131 -0.68 9.47 10.40
N ALA A 132 -1.86 9.75 9.83
CA ALA A 132 -2.53 8.82 8.94
C ALA A 132 -1.83 8.73 7.58
N GLY A 133 -1.40 9.87 7.02
CA GLY A 133 -0.61 9.93 5.78
C GLY A 133 0.72 9.19 5.89
N TRP A 134 1.44 9.33 7.01
CA TRP A 134 2.65 8.54 7.28
C TRP A 134 2.36 7.04 7.39
N GLY A 135 1.24 6.66 8.01
CA GLY A 135 0.84 5.26 8.11
C GLY A 135 0.44 4.63 6.77
N ASN A 136 -0.23 5.38 5.90
CA ASN A 136 -0.70 4.90 4.60
C ASN A 136 0.38 5.07 3.53
N PHE A 137 0.70 6.30 3.15
CA PHE A 137 1.64 6.60 2.06
C PHE A 137 3.08 6.29 2.46
N GLY A 138 3.49 6.63 3.68
CA GLY A 138 4.85 6.39 4.15
C GLY A 138 5.21 4.91 4.15
N LEU A 139 4.26 4.06 4.56
CA LEU A 139 4.45 2.61 4.53
C LEU A 139 4.53 2.07 3.09
N THR A 140 3.67 2.54 2.18
CA THR A 140 3.76 2.14 0.77
C THR A 140 5.07 2.61 0.13
N TRP A 141 5.49 3.85 0.37
CA TRP A 141 6.77 4.37 -0.13
C TRP A 141 7.96 3.59 0.40
N LEU A 142 7.95 3.21 1.69
CA LEU A 142 8.97 2.34 2.26
C LEU A 142 9.01 0.98 1.56
N GLY A 143 7.84 0.38 1.32
CA GLY A 143 7.73 -0.85 0.53
C GLY A 143 8.32 -0.67 -0.89
N ILE A 144 7.93 0.38 -1.62
CA ILE A 144 8.45 0.65 -2.97
C ILE A 144 9.97 0.73 -2.95
N LEU A 145 10.54 1.48 -2.00
CA LEU A 145 11.99 1.64 -1.86
C LEU A 145 12.68 0.29 -1.61
N LEU A 146 12.14 -0.54 -0.70
CA LEU A 146 12.70 -1.87 -0.41
C LEU A 146 12.65 -2.79 -1.63
N ARG A 147 11.58 -2.75 -2.43
CA ARG A 147 11.46 -3.53 -3.68
C ARG A 147 12.42 -3.04 -4.75
N VAL A 148 12.63 -1.72 -4.87
CA VAL A 148 13.64 -1.15 -5.78
C VAL A 148 15.05 -1.58 -5.35
N LEU A 149 15.39 -1.45 -4.07
CA LEU A 149 16.68 -1.89 -3.53
C LEU A 149 16.92 -3.40 -3.77
N PHE A 150 15.88 -4.21 -3.60
CA PHE A 150 15.89 -5.64 -3.92
C PHE A 150 16.26 -5.91 -5.39
N PHE A 151 15.72 -5.13 -6.35
CA PHE A 151 16.06 -5.31 -7.76
C PHE A 151 17.46 -4.85 -8.15
N TYR A 152 18.01 -3.87 -7.43
CA TYR A 152 19.39 -3.42 -7.62
C TYR A 152 20.41 -4.28 -6.84
N ASP A 153 19.96 -5.39 -6.23
CA ASP A 153 20.78 -6.26 -5.39
C ASP A 153 21.53 -5.45 -4.28
N VAL A 154 20.97 -4.32 -3.82
CA VAL A 154 21.60 -3.48 -2.79
C VAL A 154 21.44 -4.16 -1.43
N GLY A 155 22.57 -4.59 -0.87
CA GLY A 155 22.62 -5.36 0.37
C GLY A 155 22.62 -6.88 0.17
N PHE A 156 22.68 -7.37 -1.08
CA PHE A 156 22.77 -8.79 -1.47
C PHE A 156 24.17 -9.21 -1.89
#